data_AF-A0A7S2Y5C4-F1
#
_entry.id   AF-A0A7S2Y5C4-F1
#
_cell.length_a   1.000
_cell.length_b   1.000
_cell.length_c   1.000
_cell.angle_alpha   90.00
_cell.angle_beta   90.00
_cell.angle_gamma   90.00
#
_symmetry.space_group_name_H-M   'P 1'
#
loop_
_entity.id
_entity.type
_entity.pdbx_description
1 polymer ?
#
loop_
_entity_poly.entity_id
_entity_poly.type
_entity_poly.pdbx_seq_one_letter_code
_entity_poly.pdbx_strand_id
1 'polypeptide(L)'
;VVEWNLMIYDGDHLILSTEESSRRLRNFVQNFFACNECRLNFVNAYDQCMFDRCHRLKEADDPSAEQTQEEWMELPLWLFETHNAVNLRLMKEKATREKRAWNHQDEVNSRWPSTEDCPRCWREDGAWDDLNVYKFLRTEYWPDDGITNMYRTALNEPLPIFDDDAVSPPLKMPPFFLQVVPVVLVVGLGLSWYIQKQERRRSGMHKRIE
;
A
#
# COMPACT_ATOMS: atom_id res chain seq x y z
N VAL A 1 -7.20 -12.18 16.35
CA VAL A 1 -6.03 -11.54 16.99
C VAL A 1 -6.23 -10.04 17.12
N VAL A 2 -6.73 -9.32 16.12
CA VAL A 2 -7.02 -7.88 16.25
C VAL A 2 -8.12 -7.61 17.28
N GLU A 3 -9.29 -8.25 17.17
CA GLU A 3 -10.36 -8.10 18.17
C GLU A 3 -9.97 -8.70 19.54
N TRP A 4 -9.26 -9.83 19.56
CA TRP A 4 -8.74 -10.40 20.80
C TRP A 4 -7.66 -9.53 21.45
N ASN A 5 -6.86 -8.78 20.69
CA ASN A 5 -5.93 -7.80 21.26
C ASN A 5 -6.70 -6.59 21.80
N LEU A 6 -7.85 -6.23 21.21
CA LEU A 6 -8.75 -5.18 21.71
C LEU A 6 -9.58 -5.63 22.93
N MET A 7 -9.87 -6.92 23.07
CA MET A 7 -10.75 -7.47 24.11
C MET A 7 -10.05 -7.77 25.45
N ILE A 8 -8.74 -7.53 25.59
CA ILE A 8 -8.04 -8.01 26.81
C ILE A 8 -8.17 -7.07 28.01
N TYR A 9 -8.41 -5.75 27.92
CA TYR A 9 -8.75 -4.94 29.12
C TYR A 9 -9.50 -3.63 28.81
N ASP A 10 -10.17 -3.11 29.84
CA ASP A 10 -10.90 -1.81 29.97
C ASP A 10 -9.95 -0.58 29.91
N GLY A 11 -8.90 -0.66 29.09
CA GLY A 11 -7.89 0.36 28.87
C GLY A 11 -7.17 0.03 27.57
N ASP A 12 -7.27 0.95 26.61
CA ASP A 12 -6.98 0.88 25.16
C ASP A 12 -5.56 0.45 24.74
N HIS A 13 -4.96 -0.57 25.35
CA HIS A 13 -3.59 -1.00 25.03
C HIS A 13 -3.56 -2.38 24.34
N LEU A 14 -3.10 -2.39 23.08
CA LEU A 14 -2.82 -3.61 22.33
C LEU A 14 -1.55 -4.27 22.88
N ILE A 15 -1.66 -5.52 23.36
CA ILE A 15 -0.61 -6.20 24.16
C ILE A 15 0.66 -6.51 23.37
N LEU A 16 0.56 -6.66 22.05
CA LEU A 16 1.67 -7.02 21.17
C LEU A 16 1.81 -5.96 20.10
N SER A 17 3.03 -5.60 19.69
CA SER A 17 3.20 -4.75 18.51
C SER A 17 2.99 -5.58 17.23
N THR A 18 2.73 -4.91 16.10
CA THR A 18 2.77 -5.58 14.78
C THR A 18 4.14 -6.19 14.50
N GLU A 19 5.22 -5.52 14.88
CA GLU A 19 6.57 -6.06 14.72
C GLU A 19 6.86 -7.25 15.65
N GLU A 20 6.43 -7.19 16.91
CA GLU A 20 6.57 -8.32 17.83
C GLU A 20 5.78 -9.54 17.34
N SER A 21 4.56 -9.32 16.87
CA SER A 21 3.72 -10.38 16.29
C SER A 21 4.39 -11.01 15.05
N SER A 22 4.95 -10.19 14.16
CA SER A 22 5.69 -10.65 12.97
C SER A 22 6.93 -11.46 13.36
N ARG A 23 7.68 -11.00 14.37
CA ARG A 23 8.90 -11.63 14.88
C ARG A 23 8.62 -12.98 15.55
N ARG A 24 7.52 -13.09 16.30
CA ARG A 24 7.05 -14.36 16.88
C ARG A 24 6.72 -15.37 15.79
N LEU A 25 6.03 -14.96 14.73
CA LEU A 25 5.76 -15.82 13.58
C LEU A 25 7.05 -16.28 12.88
N ARG A 26 7.99 -15.36 12.62
CA ARG A 26 9.31 -15.69 12.07
C ARG A 26 10.07 -16.70 12.91
N ASN A 27 10.10 -16.51 14.22
CA ASN A 27 10.77 -17.45 15.13
C ASN A 27 10.05 -18.80 15.18
N PHE A 28 8.72 -18.82 15.10
CA PHE A 28 7.99 -20.07 14.96
C PHE A 28 8.39 -20.81 13.69
N VAL A 29 8.41 -20.13 12.54
CA VAL A 29 8.80 -20.73 11.25
C VAL A 29 10.24 -21.23 11.29
N GLN A 30 11.17 -20.46 11.86
CA GLN A 30 12.57 -20.86 12.00
C GLN A 30 12.75 -22.15 12.81
N ASN A 31 12.04 -22.27 13.93
CA ASN A 31 12.33 -23.32 14.91
C ASN A 31 11.45 -24.57 14.75
N PHE A 32 10.23 -24.42 14.21
CA PHE A 32 9.24 -25.50 14.21
C PHE A 32 8.71 -25.90 12.83
N PHE A 33 8.93 -25.10 11.78
CA PHE A 33 8.42 -25.45 10.45
C PHE A 33 9.28 -26.52 9.78
N ALA A 34 8.65 -27.66 9.44
CA ALA A 34 9.36 -28.87 9.01
C ALA A 34 10.04 -28.74 7.64
N CYS A 35 9.42 -28.02 6.69
CA CYS A 35 9.98 -27.85 5.35
C CYS A 35 11.21 -26.93 5.39
N ASN A 36 12.42 -27.50 5.24
CA ASN A 36 13.66 -26.75 5.35
C ASN A 36 13.78 -25.62 4.31
N GLU A 37 13.48 -25.88 3.04
CA GLU A 37 13.55 -24.83 2.01
C GLU A 37 12.50 -23.73 2.25
N CYS A 38 11.27 -24.11 2.63
CA CYS A 38 10.19 -23.17 2.88
C CYS A 38 10.56 -22.24 4.04
N ARG A 39 11.11 -22.83 5.11
CA ARG A 39 11.64 -22.10 6.26
C ARG A 39 12.74 -21.13 5.86
N LEU A 40 13.77 -21.59 5.16
CA LEU A 40 14.90 -20.75 4.74
C LEU A 40 14.41 -19.58 3.87
N ASN A 41 13.51 -19.86 2.95
CA ASN A 41 12.91 -18.86 2.07
C ASN A 41 12.11 -17.80 2.85
N PHE A 42 11.26 -18.22 3.80
CA PHE A 42 10.47 -17.30 4.62
C PHE A 42 11.36 -16.45 5.54
N VAL A 43 12.30 -17.08 6.26
CA VAL A 43 13.21 -16.38 7.17
C VAL A 43 14.07 -15.37 6.40
N ASN A 44 14.58 -15.75 5.22
CA ASN A 44 15.34 -14.84 4.39
C ASN A 44 14.49 -13.66 3.89
N ALA A 45 13.25 -13.90 3.44
CA ALA A 45 12.33 -12.83 3.04
C ALA A 45 12.05 -11.85 4.19
N TYR A 46 11.85 -12.38 5.40
CA TYR A 46 11.63 -11.60 6.60
C TYR A 46 12.85 -10.73 6.96
N ASP A 47 14.05 -11.34 7.01
CA ASP A 47 15.29 -10.69 7.43
C ASP A 47 15.77 -9.65 6.41
N GLN A 48 15.43 -9.82 5.13
CA GLN A 48 15.70 -8.85 4.06
C GLN A 48 14.64 -7.74 3.95
N CYS A 49 13.73 -7.63 4.91
CA CYS A 49 12.68 -6.60 4.91
C CYS A 49 11.80 -6.63 3.65
N MET A 50 11.50 -7.81 3.08
CA MET A 50 10.62 -7.89 1.90
C MET A 50 9.28 -7.21 2.17
N PHE A 51 8.77 -6.52 1.14
CA PHE A 51 7.53 -5.74 1.20
C PHE A 51 7.54 -4.64 2.27
N ASP A 52 8.70 -3.97 2.39
CA ASP A 52 8.92 -2.84 3.30
C ASP A 52 8.63 -3.14 4.78
N ARG A 53 8.67 -4.43 5.18
CA ARG A 53 8.34 -4.90 6.53
C ARG A 53 8.95 -4.04 7.64
N CYS A 54 10.24 -3.69 7.49
CA CYS A 54 11.03 -3.03 8.53
C CYS A 54 10.64 -1.57 8.80
N HIS A 55 9.99 -0.89 7.85
CA HIS A 55 9.43 0.45 8.08
C HIS A 55 7.93 0.40 8.32
N ARG A 56 7.26 -0.58 7.71
CA ARG A 56 5.81 -0.79 7.75
C ARG A 56 5.32 -1.32 9.09
N LEU A 57 6.01 -2.31 9.66
CA LEU A 57 5.63 -2.92 10.94
C LEU A 57 6.34 -2.21 12.08
N LYS A 58 5.57 -1.69 13.02
CA LYS A 58 6.08 -0.83 14.08
C LYS A 58 6.25 -1.61 15.38
N GLU A 59 7.33 -1.31 16.08
CA GLU A 59 7.45 -1.68 17.49
C GLU A 59 6.47 -0.83 18.32
N ALA A 60 6.14 -1.31 19.51
CA ALA A 60 5.49 -0.47 20.51
C ALA A 60 6.59 0.38 21.15
N ASP A 61 6.90 1.54 20.55
CA ASP A 61 7.96 2.45 21.03
C ASP A 61 7.68 2.97 22.46
N ASP A 62 6.41 2.91 22.88
CA ASP A 62 5.95 3.15 24.24
C ASP A 62 4.81 2.15 24.53
N PRO A 63 4.84 1.39 25.65
CA PRO A 63 3.72 0.52 26.05
C PRO A 63 2.39 1.28 26.28
N SER A 64 2.41 2.62 26.31
CA SER A 64 1.24 3.49 26.31
C SER A 64 0.92 4.14 24.95
N ALA A 65 1.80 4.01 23.94
CA ALA A 65 1.48 4.43 22.58
C ALA A 65 0.61 3.36 21.91
N GLU A 66 -0.68 3.66 21.86
CA GLU A 66 -1.68 2.81 21.21
C GLU A 66 -1.36 2.71 19.72
N GLN A 67 -1.11 1.49 19.22
CA GLN A 67 -1.06 1.29 17.77
C GLN A 67 -2.46 1.52 17.21
N THR A 68 -2.55 2.36 16.18
CA THR A 68 -3.85 2.64 15.56
C THR A 68 -4.35 1.38 14.85
N GLN A 69 -5.66 1.31 14.61
CA GLN A 69 -6.24 0.24 13.80
C GLN A 69 -5.57 0.15 12.42
N GLU A 70 -5.23 1.31 11.83
CA GLU A 70 -4.55 1.39 10.54
C GLU A 70 -3.17 0.73 10.60
N GLU A 71 -2.38 1.00 11.65
CA GLU A 71 -1.07 0.35 11.83
C GLU A 71 -1.20 -1.17 11.97
N TRP A 72 -2.25 -1.64 12.64
CA TRP A 72 -2.52 -3.07 12.76
C TRP A 72 -3.01 -3.75 11.50
N MET A 73 -3.58 -3.02 10.55
CA MET A 73 -3.93 -3.55 9.22
C MET A 73 -2.67 -3.93 8.43
N GLU A 74 -1.54 -3.30 8.72
CA GLU A 74 -0.30 -3.52 7.98
C GLU A 74 0.26 -4.93 8.14
N LEU A 75 0.10 -5.57 9.31
CA LEU A 75 0.56 -6.94 9.53
C LEU A 75 -0.14 -7.98 8.64
N PRO A 76 -1.49 -8.09 8.61
CA PRO A 76 -2.17 -9.02 7.72
C PRO A 76 -1.95 -8.69 6.23
N LEU A 77 -1.82 -7.41 5.87
CA LEU A 77 -1.49 -7.03 4.49
C LEU A 77 -0.07 -7.44 4.08
N TRP A 78 0.93 -7.25 4.95
CA TRP A 78 2.29 -7.74 4.71
C TRP A 78 2.33 -9.27 4.57
N LEU A 79 1.58 -10.00 5.41
CA LEU A 79 1.46 -11.46 5.30
C LEU A 79 0.81 -11.88 3.98
N PHE A 80 -0.22 -11.16 3.55
CA PHE A 80 -0.89 -11.37 2.28
C PHE A 80 0.06 -11.20 1.08
N GLU A 81 0.81 -10.10 1.04
CA GLU A 81 1.81 -9.85 -0.01
C GLU A 81 2.90 -10.91 -0.01
N THR A 82 3.41 -11.27 1.17
CA THR A 82 4.41 -12.32 1.36
C THR A 82 3.90 -13.67 0.85
N HIS A 83 2.66 -14.04 1.16
CA HIS A 83 2.05 -15.29 0.69
C HIS A 83 1.90 -15.28 -0.83
N ASN A 84 1.38 -14.20 -1.41
CA ASN A 84 1.22 -14.10 -2.87
C ASN A 84 2.56 -14.14 -3.62
N ALA A 85 3.61 -13.59 -3.04
CA ALA A 85 4.97 -13.72 -3.59
C ALA A 85 5.46 -15.18 -3.59
N VAL A 86 5.15 -15.93 -2.54
CA VAL A 86 5.44 -17.37 -2.47
C VAL A 86 4.64 -18.14 -3.54
N ASN A 87 3.34 -17.86 -3.70
CA ASN A 87 2.51 -18.50 -4.72
C ASN A 87 3.10 -18.28 -6.12
N LEU A 88 3.43 -17.03 -6.44
CA LEU A 88 4.03 -16.66 -7.72
C LEU A 88 5.34 -17.40 -7.97
N ARG A 89 6.23 -17.45 -6.98
CA ARG A 89 7.50 -18.18 -7.08
C ARG A 89 7.26 -19.68 -7.30
N LEU A 90 6.44 -20.32 -6.48
CA LEU A 90 6.19 -21.76 -6.55
C LEU A 90 5.57 -22.17 -7.89
N MET A 91 4.67 -21.34 -8.42
CA MET A 91 4.03 -21.58 -9.71
C MET A 91 5.01 -21.42 -10.87
N LYS A 92 5.94 -20.45 -10.79
CA LYS A 92 7.02 -20.29 -11.76
C LYS A 92 8.03 -21.45 -11.72
N GLU A 93 8.41 -21.90 -10.53
CA GLU A 93 9.28 -23.08 -10.35
C GLU A 93 8.62 -24.34 -10.88
N LYS A 94 7.31 -24.53 -10.61
CA LYS A 94 6.51 -25.63 -11.17
C LYS A 94 6.53 -25.60 -12.69
N ALA A 95 6.27 -24.44 -13.30
CA ALA A 95 6.30 -24.28 -14.75
C ALA A 95 7.67 -24.68 -15.35
N THR A 96 8.75 -24.27 -14.68
CA THR A 96 10.12 -24.64 -15.04
C THR A 96 10.35 -26.15 -14.99
N ARG A 97 9.92 -26.81 -13.90
CA ARG A 97 10.04 -28.28 -13.76
C ARG A 97 9.25 -29.03 -14.83
N GLU A 98 8.09 -28.51 -15.21
CA GLU A 98 7.21 -29.09 -16.23
C GLU A 98 7.63 -28.74 -17.66
N LYS A 99 8.69 -27.93 -17.83
CA LYS A 99 9.14 -27.40 -19.14
C LYS A 99 8.01 -26.72 -19.92
N ARG A 100 7.05 -26.12 -19.22
CA ARG A 100 5.98 -25.32 -19.84
C ARG A 100 6.38 -23.84 -19.86
N ALA A 101 5.87 -23.10 -20.84
CA ALA A 101 6.01 -21.66 -20.86
C ALA A 101 5.22 -21.04 -19.68
N TRP A 102 5.82 -20.03 -19.04
CA TRP A 102 5.17 -19.18 -18.05
C TRP A 102 4.60 -17.95 -18.76
N ASN A 103 3.31 -17.69 -18.62
CA ASN A 103 2.64 -16.55 -19.25
C ASN A 103 1.96 -15.64 -18.21
N HIS A 104 1.43 -14.51 -18.67
CA HIS A 104 0.77 -13.53 -17.81
C HIS A 104 -0.50 -14.10 -17.12
N GLN A 105 -1.25 -14.98 -17.78
CA GLN A 105 -2.42 -15.60 -17.18
C GLN A 105 -2.03 -16.51 -16.01
N ASP A 106 -0.91 -17.23 -16.10
CA ASP A 106 -0.39 -18.01 -14.97
C ASP A 106 -0.09 -17.13 -13.76
N GLU A 107 0.47 -15.94 -13.99
CA GLU A 107 0.77 -14.98 -12.93
C GLU A 107 -0.50 -14.49 -12.25
N VAL A 108 -1.52 -14.09 -13.01
CA VAL A 108 -2.82 -13.68 -12.48
C VAL A 108 -3.46 -14.82 -11.69
N ASN A 109 -3.47 -16.03 -12.24
CA ASN A 109 -4.09 -17.21 -11.61
C ASN A 109 -3.32 -17.71 -10.37
N SER A 110 -2.08 -17.28 -10.18
CA SER A 110 -1.28 -17.63 -8.99
C SER A 110 -1.53 -16.70 -7.82
N ARG A 111 -2.21 -15.57 -8.05
CA ARG A 111 -2.52 -14.59 -7.01
C ARG A 111 -3.86 -14.91 -6.37
N TRP A 112 -3.93 -14.69 -5.07
CA TRP A 112 -5.14 -14.84 -4.26
C TRP A 112 -5.45 -13.49 -3.59
N PRO A 113 -6.73 -13.10 -3.45
CA PRO A 113 -7.90 -13.75 -4.04
C PRO A 113 -7.93 -13.61 -5.56
N SER A 114 -8.69 -14.47 -6.23
CA SER A 114 -8.99 -14.24 -7.64
C SER A 114 -9.87 -13.00 -7.82
N THR A 115 -9.94 -12.46 -9.03
CA THR A 115 -10.87 -11.36 -9.35
C THR A 115 -12.33 -11.78 -9.20
N GLU A 116 -12.63 -13.07 -9.33
CA GLU A 116 -13.97 -13.63 -9.11
C GLU A 116 -14.33 -13.67 -7.63
N ASP A 117 -13.38 -14.05 -6.76
CA ASP A 117 -13.60 -14.16 -5.31
C ASP A 117 -13.71 -12.78 -4.64
N CYS A 118 -12.95 -11.80 -5.11
CA CYS A 118 -13.00 -10.43 -4.60
C CYS A 118 -12.76 -9.39 -5.71
N PRO A 119 -13.78 -9.02 -6.50
CA PRO A 119 -13.62 -8.02 -7.56
C PRO A 119 -13.10 -6.67 -7.03
N ARG A 120 -13.57 -6.24 -5.85
CA ARG A 120 -13.18 -4.95 -5.23
C ARG A 120 -11.76 -4.95 -4.67
N CYS A 121 -11.11 -6.11 -4.54
CA CYS A 121 -9.71 -6.19 -4.11
C CYS A 121 -8.74 -5.74 -5.20
N TRP A 122 -9.20 -5.63 -6.44
CA TRP A 122 -8.38 -5.28 -7.60
C TRP A 122 -8.73 -3.88 -8.11
N ARG A 123 -7.69 -3.09 -8.41
CA ARG A 123 -7.80 -1.83 -9.14
C ARG A 123 -7.77 -2.10 -10.64
N GLU A 124 -8.18 -1.10 -11.43
CA GLU A 124 -8.22 -1.18 -12.90
C GLU A 124 -6.85 -1.47 -13.54
N ASP A 125 -5.76 -1.04 -12.89
CA ASP A 125 -4.38 -1.29 -13.30
C ASP A 125 -3.86 -2.69 -12.90
N GLY A 126 -4.68 -3.50 -12.22
CA GLY A 126 -4.32 -4.82 -11.70
C GLY A 126 -3.52 -4.78 -10.40
N ALA A 127 -3.35 -3.60 -9.77
CA ALA A 127 -2.82 -3.49 -8.42
C ALA A 127 -3.89 -3.82 -7.37
N TRP A 128 -3.47 -4.03 -6.13
CA TRP A 128 -4.37 -4.31 -5.02
C TRP A 128 -4.99 -3.03 -4.47
N ASP A 129 -6.26 -3.12 -4.04
CA ASP A 129 -6.88 -2.17 -3.14
C ASP A 129 -6.73 -2.69 -1.70
N ASP A 130 -5.74 -2.16 -0.98
CA ASP A 130 -5.35 -2.62 0.36
C ASP A 130 -6.52 -2.63 1.36
N LEU A 131 -7.42 -1.64 1.27
CA LEU A 131 -8.57 -1.57 2.18
C LEU A 131 -9.55 -2.70 1.90
N ASN A 132 -9.85 -2.98 0.63
CA ASN A 132 -10.75 -4.07 0.27
C ASN A 132 -10.10 -5.45 0.46
N VAL A 133 -8.79 -5.58 0.23
CA VAL A 133 -8.02 -6.78 0.61
C VAL A 133 -8.11 -7.03 2.10
N TYR A 134 -7.91 -6.02 2.94
CA TYR A 134 -8.03 -6.17 4.40
C TYR A 134 -9.44 -6.62 4.81
N LYS A 135 -10.49 -6.00 4.26
CA LYS A 135 -11.89 -6.42 4.51
C LYS A 135 -12.10 -7.89 4.13
N PHE A 136 -11.55 -8.31 2.99
CA PHE A 136 -11.64 -9.69 2.52
C PHE A 136 -10.89 -10.66 3.44
N LEU A 137 -9.67 -10.32 3.86
CA LEU A 137 -8.93 -11.10 4.86
C LEU A 137 -9.71 -11.24 6.16
N ARG A 138 -10.43 -10.19 6.57
CA ARG A 138 -11.30 -10.23 7.76
C ARG A 138 -12.46 -11.21 7.57
N THR A 139 -13.12 -11.20 6.41
CA THR A 139 -14.21 -12.15 6.11
C THR A 139 -13.76 -13.60 6.06
N GLU A 140 -12.52 -13.86 5.61
CA GLU A 140 -11.97 -15.21 5.47
C GLU A 140 -11.47 -15.80 6.80
N TYR A 141 -10.73 -15.02 7.59
CA TYR A 141 -10.04 -15.53 8.79
C TYR A 141 -10.77 -15.22 10.10
N TRP A 142 -11.78 -14.34 10.09
CA TRP A 142 -12.62 -13.99 11.25
C TRP A 142 -14.11 -13.93 10.90
N PRO A 143 -14.70 -15.01 10.35
CA PRO A 143 -16.06 -14.99 9.79
C PRO A 143 -17.17 -14.62 10.80
N ASP A 144 -16.90 -14.80 12.09
CA ASP A 144 -17.90 -14.77 13.16
C ASP A 144 -17.92 -13.48 13.98
N ASP A 145 -17.14 -12.45 13.63
CA ASP A 145 -17.17 -11.18 14.36
C ASP A 145 -18.23 -10.19 13.85
N GLY A 146 -18.60 -9.23 14.70
CA GLY A 146 -19.67 -8.27 14.42
C GLY A 146 -19.38 -7.37 13.22
N ILE A 147 -18.11 -7.09 12.95
CA ILE A 147 -17.67 -6.19 11.86
C ILE A 147 -17.67 -6.93 10.52
N THR A 148 -17.41 -8.23 10.52
CA THR A 148 -17.25 -9.05 9.33
C THR A 148 -18.52 -9.13 8.49
N ASN A 149 -19.70 -9.11 9.11
CA ASN A 149 -20.95 -9.01 8.35
C ASN A 149 -21.05 -7.71 7.55
N MET A 150 -20.63 -6.58 8.13
CA MET A 150 -20.60 -5.30 7.41
C MET A 150 -19.60 -5.33 6.25
N TYR A 151 -18.42 -5.94 6.44
CA TYR A 151 -17.44 -6.09 5.38
C TYR A 151 -17.90 -7.01 4.26
N ARG A 152 -18.57 -8.12 4.59
CA ARG A 152 -19.16 -9.02 3.59
C ARG A 152 -20.21 -8.31 2.75
N THR A 153 -21.08 -7.49 3.36
CA THR A 153 -22.03 -6.65 2.60
C THR A 153 -21.29 -5.66 1.71
N ALA A 154 -20.32 -4.92 2.25
CA ALA A 154 -19.56 -3.94 1.49
C ALA A 154 -18.79 -4.57 0.30
N LEU A 155 -18.24 -5.77 0.43
CA LEU A 155 -17.54 -6.43 -0.68
C LEU A 155 -18.48 -6.93 -1.80
N ASN A 156 -19.73 -7.24 -1.45
CA ASN A 156 -20.74 -7.75 -2.39
C ASN A 156 -21.66 -6.67 -2.96
N GLU A 157 -21.57 -5.42 -2.50
CA GLU A 157 -22.31 -4.32 -3.10
C GLU A 157 -21.93 -4.16 -4.58
N PRO A 158 -22.91 -4.02 -5.49
CA PRO A 158 -22.64 -3.78 -6.90
C PRO A 158 -21.68 -2.59 -7.06
N LEU A 159 -20.66 -2.76 -7.90
CA LEU A 159 -19.81 -1.64 -8.28
C LEU A 159 -20.70 -0.54 -8.88
N PRO A 160 -20.50 0.73 -8.49
CA PRO A 160 -21.25 1.82 -9.11
C PRO A 160 -21.01 1.75 -10.62
N ILE A 161 -22.10 1.63 -11.39
CA ILE A 161 -22.05 1.74 -12.84
C ILE A 161 -21.66 3.18 -13.12
N PHE A 162 -20.38 3.41 -13.44
CA PHE A 162 -19.96 4.67 -14.01
C PHE A 162 -20.50 4.70 -15.44
N ASP A 163 -21.60 5.42 -15.64
CA ASP A 163 -22.04 5.79 -16.98
C ASP A 163 -20.96 6.69 -17.59
N ASP A 164 -20.06 6.12 -18.39
CA ASP A 164 -19.04 6.85 -19.16
C ASP A 164 -19.64 7.88 -20.14
N ASP A 165 -20.95 7.86 -20.35
CA ASP A 165 -21.70 8.82 -21.15
C ASP A 165 -22.04 10.12 -20.39
N ALA A 166 -21.71 10.21 -19.10
CA ALA A 166 -21.74 11.48 -18.37
C ALA A 166 -20.53 12.34 -18.77
N VAL A 167 -20.55 12.84 -20.00
CA VAL A 167 -19.70 13.95 -20.45
C VAL A 167 -19.86 15.06 -19.42
N SER A 168 -18.86 15.20 -18.56
CA SER A 168 -18.80 16.28 -17.59
C SER A 168 -18.98 17.58 -18.39
N PRO A 169 -19.97 18.43 -18.07
CA PRO A 169 -20.10 19.70 -18.75
C PRO A 169 -18.75 20.42 -18.64
N PRO A 170 -18.23 21.01 -19.73
CA PRO A 170 -16.93 21.66 -19.70
C PRO A 170 -16.90 22.60 -18.51
N LEU A 171 -15.89 22.45 -17.64
CA LEU A 171 -15.69 23.28 -16.47
C LEU A 171 -15.82 24.74 -16.92
N LYS A 172 -16.92 25.39 -16.54
CA LYS A 172 -17.08 26.83 -16.73
C LYS A 172 -16.11 27.49 -15.76
N MET A 173 -14.86 27.67 -16.20
CA MET A 173 -13.90 28.46 -15.44
C MET A 173 -14.53 29.84 -15.22
N PRO A 174 -14.69 30.28 -13.96
CA PRO A 174 -15.25 31.59 -13.70
C PRO A 174 -14.33 32.65 -14.34
N PRO A 175 -14.89 33.72 -14.93
CA PRO A 175 -14.17 34.71 -15.73
C PRO A 175 -13.01 35.39 -14.98
N PHE A 176 -12.94 35.24 -13.66
CA PHE A 176 -11.85 35.69 -12.81
C PHE A 176 -10.49 35.05 -13.16
N PHE A 177 -10.45 33.76 -13.52
CA PHE A 177 -9.18 33.08 -13.80
C PHE A 177 -8.47 33.61 -15.07
N LEU A 178 -9.24 34.06 -16.08
CA LEU A 178 -8.69 34.65 -17.30
C LEU A 178 -8.04 36.02 -17.05
N GLN A 179 -8.40 36.73 -15.98
CA GLN A 179 -7.83 38.04 -15.64
C GLN A 179 -6.59 37.94 -14.75
N VAL A 180 -6.48 36.90 -13.91
CA VAL A 180 -5.38 36.78 -12.95
C VAL A 180 -4.10 36.22 -13.60
N VAL A 181 -4.22 35.31 -14.57
CA VAL A 181 -3.09 34.69 -15.28
C VAL A 181 -2.13 35.71 -15.93
N PRO A 182 -2.60 36.71 -16.72
CA PRO A 182 -1.69 37.69 -17.32
C PRO A 182 -1.01 38.58 -16.27
N VAL A 183 -1.68 38.89 -15.16
CA VAL A 183 -1.11 39.71 -14.07
C VAL A 183 0.02 38.95 -13.36
N VAL A 184 -0.18 37.67 -13.05
CA VAL A 184 0.84 36.84 -12.39
C VAL A 184 2.06 36.65 -13.31
N LEU A 185 1.85 36.47 -14.61
CA LEU A 185 2.96 36.36 -15.58
C LEU A 185 3.76 37.66 -15.70
N VAL A 186 3.10 38.82 -15.77
CA VAL A 186 3.78 40.13 -15.84
C VAL A 186 4.57 40.42 -14.56
N VAL A 187 3.98 40.14 -13.39
CA VAL A 187 4.66 40.32 -12.10
C VAL A 187 5.84 39.35 -11.97
N GLY A 188 5.66 38.08 -12.34
CA GLY A 188 6.74 37.09 -12.32
C GLY A 188 7.91 37.45 -13.24
N LEU A 189 7.63 37.89 -14.47
CA LEU A 189 8.66 38.35 -15.41
C LEU A 189 9.36 39.63 -14.90
N GLY A 190 8.62 40.56 -14.31
CA GLY A 190 9.17 41.78 -13.71
C GLY A 190 10.11 41.49 -12.53
N LEU A 191 9.70 40.56 -11.64
CA LEU A 191 10.53 40.12 -10.52
C LEU A 191 11.79 39.39 -10.99
N SER A 192 11.65 38.49 -11.96
CA SER A 192 12.79 37.77 -12.55
C SER A 192 13.80 38.73 -13.20
N TRP A 193 13.33 39.72 -13.97
CA TRP A 193 14.19 40.76 -14.54
C TRP A 193 14.87 41.62 -13.45
N TYR A 194 14.15 41.98 -12.39
CA TYR A 194 14.69 42.74 -11.28
C TYR A 194 15.82 41.99 -10.56
N ILE A 195 15.59 40.71 -10.24
CA ILE A 195 16.60 39.83 -9.61
C ILE A 195 17.83 39.72 -10.51
N GLN A 196 17.64 39.42 -11.80
CA GLN A 196 18.75 39.27 -12.75
C GLN A 196 19.56 40.57 -12.92
N LYS A 197 18.89 41.73 -12.89
CA LYS A 197 19.54 43.05 -12.91
C LYS A 197 20.34 43.32 -11.63
N GLN A 198 19.82 42.90 -10.48
CA GLN A 198 20.51 43.05 -9.20
C GLN A 198 21.76 42.14 -9.13
N GLU A 199 21.68 40.91 -9.65
CA GLU A 199 22.83 40.01 -9.79
C GLU A 199 23.92 40.60 -10.70
N ARG A 200 23.56 41.17 -11.86
CA ARG A 200 24.53 41.84 -12.75
C ARG A 200 25.22 43.03 -12.09
N ARG A 201 24.52 43.76 -11.20
CA ARG A 201 25.12 44.85 -10.41
C ARG A 201 26.07 44.33 -9.33
N ARG A 202 25.74 43.18 -8.72
CA ARG A 202 26.59 42.53 -7.70
C ARG A 202 27.82 41.85 -8.29
N SER A 203 27.75 41.31 -9.51
CA SER A 203 28.85 40.56 -10.13
C SER A 203 29.99 41.43 -10.69
N GLY A 204 29.91 42.76 -10.63
CA GLY A 204 31.05 43.67 -10.83
C GLY A 204 31.77 43.59 -12.18
N MET A 205 31.20 42.93 -13.20
CA MET A 205 31.83 42.76 -14.53
C MET A 205 31.70 44.00 -15.43
N HIS A 206 32.00 45.19 -14.90
CA HIS A 206 32.22 46.40 -15.70
C HIS A 206 33.47 47.17 -15.24
N LYS A 207 34.60 46.47 -15.16
CA LYS A 207 35.93 47.09 -15.30
C LYS A 207 36.88 46.14 -16.04
N ARG A 208 36.85 46.21 -17.36
CA ARG A 208 38.02 46.07 -18.24
C ARG A 208 37.64 46.62 -19.61
N ILE A 209 37.82 47.93 -19.77
CA ILE A 209 38.25 48.52 -21.03
C ILE A 209 39.24 49.63 -20.64
N GLU A 210 40.48 49.39 -21.09
CA GLU A 210 41.67 50.27 -21.18
C GLU A 210 42.25 50.88 -19.90
#